data_AF-A0A2E8TFY4-F1
#
_entry.id   AF-A0A2E8TFY4-F1
#
_cell.length_a   1.000
_cell.length_b   1.000
_cell.length_c   1.000
_cell.angle_alpha   90.00
_cell.angle_beta   90.00
_cell.angle_gamma   90.00
#
_symmetry.space_group_name_H-M   'P 1'
#
loop_
_entity.id
_entity.type
_entity.pdbx_description
1 polymer ?
#
loop_
_entity_poly.entity_id
_entity_poly.type
_entity_poly.pdbx_seq_one_letter_code
_entity_poly.pdbx_strand_id
1 'polypeptide(L)' 'MTLGDVLLTSLTTGVITQDEVDWVASHQHLFNREEVASVLRLGRLIDMGSVNLGCRLPHAVG' A
#
# COMPACT_ATOMS: atom_id res chain seq x y z
N MET A 1 7.56 -8.48 1.43
CA MET A 1 6.73 -7.88 0.37
C MET A 1 7.61 -7.02 -0.51
N THR A 2 7.25 -6.78 -1.77
CA THR A 2 7.87 -5.73 -2.59
C THR A 2 6.96 -4.49 -2.61
N LEU A 3 7.50 -3.32 -2.99
CA LEU A 3 6.65 -2.13 -3.17
C LEU A 3 5.58 -2.36 -4.26
N GLY A 4 5.92 -3.12 -5.30
CA GLY A 4 4.98 -3.52 -6.36
C GLY A 4 3.80 -4.30 -5.82
N ASP A 5 4.03 -5.25 -4.91
CA ASP A 5 2.95 -6.04 -4.29
C ASP A 5 2.02 -5.17 -3.45
N VAL A 6 2.57 -4.24 -2.67
CA VAL A 6 1.79 -3.28 -1.87
C VAL A 6 0.92 -2.42 -2.78
N LEU A 7 1.52 -1.82 -3.81
CA LEU A 7 0.80 -0.96 -4.77
C LEU A 7 -0.29 -1.73 -5.50
N LEU A 8 0.04 -2.89 -6.07
CA LEU A 8 -0.93 -3.70 -6.81
C LEU A 8 -2.09 -4.09 -5.92
N THR A 9 -1.81 -4.57 -4.71
CA THR A 9 -2.85 -5.01 -3.78
C THR A 9 -3.70 -3.82 -3.32
N SER A 10 -3.08 -2.70 -2.92
CA SER A 10 -3.83 -1.51 -2.50
C SER A 10 -4.69 -0.91 -3.61
N LEU A 11 -4.21 -0.89 -4.85
CA LEU A 11 -4.96 -0.36 -5.98
C LEU A 11 -6.08 -1.30 -6.44
N THR A 12 -5.90 -2.61 -6.31
CA THR A 12 -6.92 -3.59 -6.70
C THR A 12 -8.02 -3.75 -5.64
N THR A 13 -7.67 -3.70 -4.35
CA THR A 13 -8.65 -3.87 -3.27
C THR A 13 -9.21 -2.55 -2.74
N GLY A 14 -8.58 -1.41 -3.05
CA GLY A 14 -8.92 -0.13 -2.43
C GLY A 14 -8.56 -0.06 -0.94
N VAL A 15 -7.72 -0.99 -0.45
CA VAL A 15 -7.37 -1.12 0.96
C VAL A 15 -5.85 -1.26 1.09
N ILE A 16 -5.24 -0.47 1.97
CA ILE A 16 -3.89 -0.69 2.46
C ILE A 16 -3.96 -1.09 3.94
N THR A 17 -3.14 -2.03 4.36
CA THR A 17 -3.10 -2.50 5.75
C THR A 17 -2.06 -1.76 6.58
N GLN A 18 -2.19 -1.79 7.91
CA GLN A 18 -1.20 -1.20 8.80
C GLN A 18 0.20 -1.80 8.58
N ASP A 19 0.29 -3.13 8.45
CA ASP A 19 1.56 -3.83 8.21
C ASP A 19 2.25 -3.38 6.90
N GLU A 20 1.47 -3.08 5.87
CA GLU A 20 2.00 -2.54 4.60
C GLU A 20 2.46 -1.10 4.74
N VAL A 21 1.73 -0.25 5.47
CA VAL A 21 2.15 1.12 5.78
C VAL A 21 3.47 1.10 6.57
N ASP A 22 3.56 0.27 7.59
CA ASP A 22 4.75 0.12 8.43
C ASP A 22 5.94 -0.41 7.63
N TRP A 23 5.69 -1.35 6.71
CA TRP A 23 6.71 -1.83 5.79
C TRP A 23 7.19 -0.73 4.84
N VAL A 24 6.29 0.03 4.22
CA VAL A 24 6.65 1.17 3.36
C VAL A 24 7.48 2.20 4.13
N ALA A 25 7.06 2.55 5.35
CA ALA A 25 7.75 3.53 6.19
C ALA A 25 9.17 3.06 6.61
N SER A 26 9.34 1.76 6.89
CA SER A 26 10.65 1.20 7.25
C SER A 26 11.59 1.02 6.06
N HIS A 27 11.07 0.84 4.85
CA HIS A 27 11.87 0.59 3.64
C HIS A 27 12.05 1.82 2.73
N GLN A 28 11.46 2.97 3.07
CA GLN A 28 11.48 4.19 2.24
C GLN A 28 12.87 4.68 1.83
N HIS A 29 13.90 4.38 2.63
CA HIS A 29 15.29 4.76 2.37
C HIS A 29 15.94 3.95 1.24
N LEU A 30 15.33 2.84 0.84
CA LEU A 30 15.81 1.94 -0.23
C LEU A 30 15.17 2.25 -1.58
N PHE A 31 14.16 3.12 -1.62
CA PHE A 31 13.39 3.37 -2.83
C PHE A 31 14.16 4.25 -3.82
N ASN A 32 14.10 3.84 -5.09
CA ASN A 32 14.53 4.68 -6.19
C ASN A 32 13.52 5.81 -6.46
N ARG A 33 13.84 6.71 -7.39
CA ARG A 33 13.01 7.87 -7.70
C ARG A 33 11.59 7.51 -8.18
N GLU A 34 11.44 6.44 -8.94
CA GLU A 34 10.14 5.98 -9.47
C GLU A 34 9.28 5.35 -8.37
N GLU A 35 9.92 4.60 -7.48
CA GLU A 35 9.30 3.99 -6.30
C GLU A 35 8.79 5.08 -5.34
N VAL A 36 9.60 6.10 -5.06
CA VAL A 36 9.20 7.27 -4.26
C VAL A 36 7.98 7.97 -4.89
N ALA A 37 8.01 8.22 -6.20
CA ALA A 37 6.88 8.86 -6.89
C ALA A 37 5.59 8.02 -6.77
N SER A 38 5.72 6.69 -6.80
CA SER A 38 4.60 5.75 -6.66
C SER A 38 4.01 5.75 -5.25
N VAL A 39 4.86 5.75 -4.21
CA VAL A 39 4.42 5.86 -2.81
C VAL A 39 3.75 7.20 -2.53
N LEU A 40 4.27 8.31 -3.08
CA LEU A 40 3.64 9.63 -2.97
C LEU A 40 2.28 9.69 -3.67
N ARG A 41 2.12 8.97 -4.79
CA ARG A 41 0.80 8.81 -5.43
C ARG A 41 -0.14 8.00 -4.54
N LEU A 42 0.34 6.91 -3.94
CA LEU A 42 -0.45 6.09 -3.02
C LEU A 42 -0.94 6.92 -1.81
N GLY A 43 -0.06 7.71 -1.19
CA GLY A 43 -0.43 8.62 -0.10
C GLY A 43 -1.57 9.57 -0.47
N ARG A 44 -1.52 10.19 -1.66
CA ARG A 44 -2.61 11.05 -2.14
C ARG A 44 -3.93 10.29 -2.34
N LEU A 45 -3.89 9.03 -2.79
CA LEU A 45 -5.09 8.21 -2.92
C LEU A 45 -5.69 7.88 -1.55
N ILE A 46 -4.85 7.75 -0.52
CA ILE A 46 -5.28 7.60 0.88
C ILE A 46 -5.97 8.87 1.35
N ASP A 47 -5.34 10.04 1.16
CA ASP A 47 -5.90 11.33 1.57
C ASP A 47 -7.25 11.63 0.89
N MET A 48 -7.44 11.15 -0.35
CA MET A 48 -8.69 11.30 -1.10
C MET A 48 -9.76 10.26 -0.75
N GLY A 49 -9.45 9.26 0.09
CA GLY A 49 -10.36 8.15 0.44
C GLY A 49 -10.56 7.12 -0.68
N SER A 50 -9.76 7.18 -1.75
CA SER A 50 -9.80 6.18 -2.84
C SER A 50 -9.12 4.86 -2.45
N VAL A 51 -8.13 4.94 -1.56
CA VAL A 51 -7.55 3.79 -0.86
C VAL A 51 -7.74 4.02 0.64
N ASN A 52 -8.21 3.02 1.37
CA ASN A 52 -8.51 3.17 2.79
C ASN A 52 -7.57 2.32 3.64
N LEU A 53 -7.18 2.84 4.80
CA LEU A 53 -6.51 2.03 5.82
C LEU A 53 -7.51 1.01 6.37
N GLY A 54 -7.16 -0.27 6.36
CA GLY A 54 -8.07 -1.31 6.81
C GLY A 54 -7.44 -2.70 6.94
N CYS A 55 -8.30 -3.70 7.05
CA CYS A 55 -7.90 -5.10 7.22
C CYS A 55 -8.23 -5.88 5.95
N ARG A 56 -7.39 -6.87 5.59
CA ARG A 56 -7.77 -7.89 4.62
C ARG A 56 -8.12 -9.16 5.37
N LEU A 57 -9.39 -9.52 5.35
CA LEU A 57 -9.84 -10.76 5.96
C LEU A 57 -9.36 -11.92 5.08
N PRO A 58 -8.75 -12.97 5.65
CA PRO A 58 -8.50 -14.19 4.91
C PRO A 58 -9.83 -14.69 4.35
N HIS A 59 -9.87 -14.98 3.05
CA HIS A 59 -11.06 -15.54 2.43
C HIS A 59 -11.38 -16.83 3.17
N ALA A 60 -12.52 -16.89 3.87
CA ALA A 60 -12.96 -18.11 4.50
C ALA A 60 -13.13 -19.15 3.39
N VAL A 61 -12.27 -20.17 3.40
CA VAL A 61 -12.43 -21.32 2.50
C VAL A 61 -13.65 -22.07 3.01
N GLY A 62 -14.79 -21.82 2.38
CA GLY A 62 -16.03 -22.57 2.59
C GLY A 62 -16.02 -23.87 1.81
#